data_AF-A0A832TUJ2-F1
#
_entry.id   AF-A0A832TUJ2-F1
#
_cell.length_a   1.000
_cell.length_b   1.000
_cell.length_c   1.000
_cell.angle_alpha   90.00
_cell.angle_beta   90.00
_cell.angle_gamma   90.00
#
_symmetry.space_group_name_H-M   'P 1'
#
loop_
_entity.id
_entity.type
_entity.pdbx_description
1 polymer ?
#
loop_
_entity_poly.entity_id
_entity_poly.type
_entity_poly.pdbx_seq_one_letter_code
_entity_poly.pdbx_strand_id
1 'polypeptide(L)'
;MTTRPPTLRDKRRYVLVRVEPANTPLDQKDLYYAIADAITSLYGDVAAAIMIQAVVAAEGDYVFIRCRRGTERELATALSTIN
;
A
#
# COMPACT_ATOMS: atom_id res chain seq x y z
N MET A 1 11.03 20.73 1.34
CA MET A 1 9.56 20.94 1.38
C MET A 1 9.10 20.96 2.83
N THR A 2 8.31 21.95 3.22
CA THR A 2 7.75 22.05 4.58
C THR A 2 6.49 21.19 4.70
N THR A 3 6.29 20.54 5.84
CA THR A 3 5.08 19.76 6.13
C THR A 3 3.83 20.64 5.96
N ARG A 4 2.86 20.17 5.17
CA ARG A 4 1.60 20.90 4.98
C ARG A 4 0.82 21.03 6.30
N PRO A 5 0.06 22.12 6.51
CA PRO A 5 -0.80 22.27 7.67
C PRO A 5 -1.75 21.08 7.87
N PRO A 6 -2.20 20.79 9.12
CA PRO A 6 -3.03 19.61 9.42
C PRO A 6 -4.33 19.48 8.60
N THR A 7 -4.85 20.61 8.12
CA THR A 7 -6.06 20.73 7.27
C THR A 7 -5.78 20.47 5.80
N LEU A 8 -4.56 20.74 5.31
CA LEU A 8 -4.15 20.60 3.90
C LEU A 8 -3.29 19.36 3.63
N ARG A 9 -2.78 18.69 4.67
CA ARG A 9 -2.03 17.43 4.52
C ARG A 9 -2.97 16.25 4.23
N ASP A 10 -2.49 15.31 3.43
CA ASP A 10 -3.23 14.07 3.16
C ASP A 10 -3.52 13.31 4.45
N LYS A 11 -4.75 12.84 4.60
CA LYS A 11 -5.13 11.93 5.68
C LYS A 11 -4.72 10.52 5.27
N ARG A 12 -3.83 9.92 6.05
CA ARG A 12 -3.23 8.61 5.79
C ARG A 12 -3.66 7.58 6.82
N ARG A 13 -3.66 6.32 6.40
CA ARG A 13 -3.90 5.13 7.21
C ARG A 13 -2.81 4.11 6.91
N TYR A 14 -2.53 3.27 7.89
CA TYR A 14 -1.47 2.27 7.83
C TYR A 14 -2.11 0.92 8.08
N VAL A 15 -1.96 0.02 7.13
CA VAL A 15 -2.46 -1.36 7.18
C VAL A 15 -1.25 -2.25 7.40
N LEU A 16 -1.32 -3.07 8.46
CA LEU A 16 -0.37 -4.15 8.68
C LEU A 16 -0.88 -5.38 7.98
N VAL A 17 -0.08 -5.98 7.10
CA VAL A 17 -0.38 -7.25 6.45
C VAL A 17 0.70 -8.26 6.74
N ARG A 18 0.33 -9.54 6.65
CA ARG A 18 1.26 -10.66 6.70
C ARG A 18 1.34 -11.27 5.30
N VAL A 19 2.56 -11.54 4.83
CA VAL A 19 2.81 -12.24 3.57
C VAL A 19 2.87 -13.73 3.85
N GLU A 20 2.22 -14.51 3.00
CA GLU A 20 2.26 -15.97 3.01
C GLU A 20 2.75 -16.48 1.64
N PRO A 21 3.51 -17.58 1.58
CA PRO A 21 3.95 -18.39 2.72
C PRO A 21 5.01 -17.68 3.57
N ALA A 22 5.06 -18.02 4.86
CA ALA A 22 6.08 -17.53 5.79
C ALA A 22 7.52 -17.72 5.26
N ASN A 23 8.40 -16.77 5.59
CA ASN A 23 9.78 -16.63 5.11
C ASN A 23 9.93 -16.34 3.61
N THR A 24 8.88 -15.83 2.95
CA THR A 24 9.01 -15.29 1.60
C THR A 24 10.00 -14.13 1.62
N PRO A 25 11.06 -14.11 0.79
CA PRO A 25 11.98 -12.99 0.72
C PRO A 25 11.24 -11.71 0.31
N LEU A 26 11.24 -10.71 1.19
CA LEU A 26 10.55 -9.44 0.96
C LEU A 26 11.55 -8.35 0.58
N ASP A 27 11.57 -7.98 -0.69
CA ASP A 27 12.17 -6.72 -1.12
C ASP A 27 11.10 -5.62 -1.18
N GLN A 28 11.38 -4.47 -0.54
CA GLN A 28 10.38 -3.39 -0.42
C GLN A 28 10.05 -2.73 -1.77
N LYS A 29 11.01 -2.71 -2.71
CA LYS A 29 10.81 -2.13 -4.04
C LYS A 29 9.98 -3.08 -4.89
N ASP A 30 10.25 -4.37 -4.85
CA ASP A 30 9.45 -5.37 -5.56
C ASP A 30 8.01 -5.41 -5.01
N LEU A 31 7.84 -5.37 -3.68
CA LEU A 31 6.53 -5.22 -3.06
C LEU A 31 5.81 -3.95 -3.51
N TYR A 32 6.50 -2.81 -3.55
CA TYR A 32 5.91 -1.56 -4.02
C TYR A 32 5.35 -1.70 -5.45
N TYR A 33 6.10 -2.32 -6.36
CA TYR A 33 5.63 -2.51 -7.74
C TYR A 33 4.51 -3.53 -7.84
N ALA A 34 4.59 -4.67 -7.14
CA ALA A 34 3.52 -5.67 -7.14
C ALA A 34 2.19 -5.07 -6.63
N ILE A 35 2.24 -4.26 -5.58
CA ILE A 35 1.07 -3.57 -5.02
C ILE A 35 0.56 -2.50 -5.98
N ALA A 36 1.46 -1.71 -6.60
CA ALA A 36 1.07 -0.68 -7.56
C ALA A 36 0.39 -1.30 -8.79
N ASP A 37 0.94 -2.38 -9.34
CA ASP A 37 0.37 -3.10 -10.48
C ASP A 37 -0.99 -3.71 -10.13
N ALA A 38 -1.13 -4.33 -8.96
CA ALA A 38 -2.41 -4.89 -8.52
C ALA A 38 -3.50 -3.81 -8.39
N ILE A 39 -3.18 -2.67 -7.79
CA ILE A 39 -4.13 -1.55 -7.64
C ILE A 39 -4.51 -0.98 -9.01
N THR A 40 -3.53 -0.70 -9.87
CA THR A 40 -3.77 -0.13 -11.20
C THR A 40 -4.55 -1.10 -12.08
N SER A 41 -4.24 -2.40 -12.02
CA SER A 41 -4.97 -3.43 -12.77
C SER A 41 -6.43 -3.52 -12.33
N LEU A 42 -6.71 -3.46 -11.04
CA LEU A 42 -8.06 -3.64 -10.50
C LEU A 42 -8.93 -2.37 -10.61
N TYR A 43 -8.33 -1.19 -10.46
CA TYR A 43 -9.08 0.07 -10.31
C TYR A 43 -8.71 1.16 -11.32
N GLY A 44 -7.66 0.97 -12.12
CA GLY A 44 -7.13 1.95 -13.06
C GLY A 44 -6.30 3.06 -12.41
N ASP A 45 -5.62 3.84 -13.27
CA ASP A 45 -4.63 4.85 -12.85
C ASP A 45 -5.22 5.97 -11.98
N VAL A 46 -6.46 6.37 -12.24
CA VAL A 46 -7.13 7.45 -11.49
C VAL A 46 -7.31 7.04 -10.03
N ALA A 47 -7.78 5.83 -9.79
CA ALA A 47 -7.95 5.30 -8.44
C ALA A 47 -6.59 5.07 -7.76
N ALA A 48 -5.62 4.51 -8.48
CA ALA A 48 -4.25 4.32 -7.98
C ALA A 48 -3.62 5.62 -7.50
N ALA A 49 -3.76 6.70 -8.27
CA ALA A 49 -3.28 8.03 -7.91
C ALA A 49 -3.98 8.61 -6.66
N ILE A 50 -5.27 8.31 -6.46
CA ILE A 50 -6.02 8.75 -5.26
C ILE A 50 -5.59 7.97 -4.01
N MET A 51 -5.29 6.68 -4.13
CA MET A 51 -4.95 5.81 -3.01
C MET A 51 -3.58 6.16 -2.39
N ILE A 52 -2.64 6.68 -3.16
CA ILE A 52 -1.31 7.15 -2.70
C ILE A 52 -0.62 6.07 -1.82
N GLN A 53 -0.59 4.83 -2.33
CA GLN A 53 -0.03 3.69 -1.60
C GLN A 53 1.49 3.86 -1.38
N ALA A 54 2.02 3.32 -0.29
CA ALA A 54 3.47 3.13 -0.13
C ALA A 54 3.77 2.00 0.85
N VAL A 55 4.77 1.17 0.55
CA VAL A 55 5.43 0.29 1.52
C VAL A 55 6.25 1.16 2.46
N VAL A 56 5.96 1.09 3.75
CA VAL A 56 6.61 1.92 4.79
C VAL A 56 7.72 1.16 5.49
N ALA A 57 7.48 -0.13 5.75
CA ALA A 57 8.45 -1.04 6.36
C ALA A 57 8.05 -2.48 6.02
N ALA A 58 9.04 -3.37 5.97
CA ALA A 58 8.86 -4.81 5.93
C ALA A 58 9.80 -5.43 6.98
N GLU A 59 9.25 -6.29 7.84
CA GLU A 59 9.98 -6.94 8.92
C GLU A 59 9.46 -8.37 9.12
N GLY A 60 10.34 -9.36 8.93
CA GLY A 60 9.93 -10.77 8.86
C GLY A 60 8.87 -10.97 7.79
N ASP A 61 7.75 -11.60 8.16
CA ASP A 61 6.61 -11.85 7.27
C ASP A 61 5.60 -10.69 7.23
N TYR A 62 5.88 -9.57 7.91
CA TYR A 62 4.92 -8.49 8.06
C TYR A 62 5.34 -7.24 7.28
N VAL A 63 4.35 -6.59 6.65
CA VAL A 63 4.54 -5.37 5.86
C VAL A 63 3.60 -4.29 6.35
N PHE A 64 4.14 -3.11 6.62
CA PHE A 64 3.36 -1.89 6.87
C PHE A 64 3.15 -1.14 5.57
N ILE A 65 1.90 -1.02 5.14
CA ILE A 65 1.52 -0.33 3.91
C ILE A 65 0.69 0.90 4.28
N ARG A 66 1.04 2.05 3.73
CA ARG A 66 0.28 3.29 3.86
C ARG A 66 -0.68 3.44 2.70
N CYS A 67 -1.88 3.95 2.96
CA CYS A 67 -2.80 4.44 1.94
C CYS A 67 -3.49 5.74 2.38
N ARG A 68 -4.25 6.35 1.47
CA ARG A 68 -5.19 7.42 1.79
C ARG A 68 -6.29 6.88 2.69
N ARG A 69 -6.72 7.69 3.66
CA ARG A 69 -7.86 7.37 4.53
C ARG A 69 -9.12 7.27 3.70
N GLY A 70 -9.88 6.19 3.87
CA GLY A 70 -11.08 5.86 3.12
C GLY A 70 -10.84 4.89 1.96
N THR A 71 -9.62 4.40 1.77
CA THR A 71 -9.26 3.43 0.70
C THR A 71 -8.68 2.12 1.25
N GLU A 72 -8.85 1.85 2.54
CA GLU A 72 -8.25 0.70 3.23
C GLU A 72 -8.78 -0.64 2.69
N ARG A 73 -10.07 -0.69 2.32
CA ARG A 73 -10.71 -1.91 1.82
C ARG A 73 -10.29 -2.21 0.38
N GLU A 74 -10.17 -1.19 -0.45
CA GLU A 74 -9.69 -1.27 -1.83
C GLU A 74 -8.24 -1.76 -1.83
N LEU A 75 -7.40 -1.22 -0.93
CA LEU A 75 -6.05 -1.72 -0.75
C LEU A 75 -6.06 -3.20 -0.37
N ALA A 76 -6.83 -3.60 0.66
CA ALA A 76 -6.89 -5.01 1.08
C ALA A 76 -7.36 -5.95 -0.04
N THR A 77 -8.30 -5.49 -0.89
CA THR A 77 -8.80 -6.25 -2.04
C THR A 77 -7.69 -6.43 -3.08
N ALA A 78 -6.99 -5.36 -3.45
CA ALA A 78 -5.87 -5.44 -4.39
C ALA A 78 -4.72 -6.30 -3.88
N LEU A 79 -4.41 -6.24 -2.57
CA LEU A 79 -3.38 -7.11 -1.98
C LEU A 79 -3.75 -8.59 -2.08
N SER A 80 -5.05 -8.91 -2.02
CA SER A 80 -5.54 -10.28 -2.10
C SER A 80 -5.46 -10.88 -3.51
N THR A 81 -5.12 -10.09 -4.54
CA THR A 81 -4.94 -10.57 -5.92
C THR A 81 -3.48 -10.78 -6.30
N ILE A 82 -2.54 -10.50 -5.39
CA ILE A 82 -1.11 -10.74 -5.60
C ILE A 82 -0.85 -12.23 -5.36
N ASN A 83 -0.17 -12.87 -6.31
CA ASN A 83 0.16 -14.30 -6.28
C ASN A 83 1.68 -14.51 -6.23
#